data_AF-A0A550BYH4-F1
#
_entry.id   AF-A0A550BYH4-F1
#
_cell.length_a   1.000
_cell.length_b   1.000
_cell.length_c   1.000
_cell.angle_alpha   90.00
_cell.angle_beta   90.00
_cell.angle_gamma   90.00
#
_symmetry.space_group_name_H-M   'P 1'
#
loop_
_entity.id
_entity.type
_entity.pdbx_description
1 polymer ?
#
loop_
_entity_poly.entity_id
_entity_poly.type
_entity_poly.pdbx_seq_one_letter_code
_entity_poly.pdbx_strand_id
1 'polypeptide(L)'
;MSAPPASRPRRNAATSARLAESRKHEAAIEAAKTNKRKAPAAPAPAPRAKRPAAAANSAIASQTLTKDKADAILAHKRAADKRTSAAASAKRQASKKNSTKAGPSAADKAAVTARRSSDIQARLADEMFEDVSGGQSDDDEDGESTETRLVWTTDKDSVNNLFDDEHDVEAPIEATYMDDAPLESEEDMPVDELDKEEDEEGEDQVDNGIEILNLDPATPIKKERRGGKAAETDVTPRTRKLAKAAKMEARARTANREAFPDDNLDASQGDIIRTVEKAKGPDKDVFADAYKRMMQDPYRQDTMLTLVGYAAPGLRGEIVTKVKSMVEPILGIPGQMKPEEIIDSVAFLLKDRVYLYGGVNVKTKSYDRGMPLGSAFFKPIVMQTCFGKGTANREAAREMIAGRCVPANMFALVGAAIENALKTWSTGIYMHIPFAEDVGRESHLRHLAILYDLQERAPKYAARQQFSLLSQILRDTGKGHILEGYLIPEPDHFKGVNFTALEASIEDEDDVE
;
A
#
# COMPACT_ATOMS: atom_id res chain seq x y z
N MET A 1 15.07 64.88 -52.98
CA MET A 1 16.43 64.86 -52.39
C MET A 1 16.28 64.68 -50.89
N SER A 2 16.34 63.44 -50.40
CA SER A 2 16.18 63.11 -48.98
C SER A 2 17.53 62.83 -48.34
N ALA A 3 17.81 63.51 -47.23
CA ALA A 3 19.04 63.36 -46.45
C ALA A 3 19.05 62.02 -45.67
N PRO A 4 20.24 61.40 -45.47
CA PRO A 4 20.36 60.16 -44.72
C PRO A 4 20.31 60.40 -43.20
N PRO A 5 19.80 59.43 -42.41
CA PRO A 5 19.69 59.59 -40.96
C PRO A 5 21.04 59.36 -40.25
N ALA A 6 21.28 60.20 -39.24
CA ALA A 6 22.47 60.22 -38.41
C ALA A 6 22.66 58.95 -37.56
N SER A 7 23.88 58.41 -37.57
CA SER A 7 24.31 57.26 -36.77
C SER A 7 24.35 57.60 -35.28
N ARG A 8 23.62 56.84 -34.46
CA ARG A 8 23.72 56.91 -32.99
C ARG A 8 25.00 56.24 -32.47
N PRO A 9 25.65 56.78 -31.43
CA PRO A 9 26.87 56.20 -30.86
C PRO A 9 26.58 54.92 -30.07
N ARG A 10 27.43 53.91 -30.28
CA ARG A 10 27.44 52.64 -29.54
C ARG A 10 27.73 52.90 -28.05
N ARG A 11 26.78 52.56 -27.18
CA ARG A 11 27.00 52.46 -25.74
C ARG A 11 27.88 51.24 -25.45
N ASN A 12 29.05 51.47 -24.85
CA ASN A 12 29.90 50.42 -24.32
C ASN A 12 29.16 49.69 -23.19
N ALA A 13 28.84 48.42 -23.41
CA ALA A 13 28.20 47.56 -22.43
C ALA A 13 29.16 47.33 -21.25
N ALA A 14 28.82 47.88 -20.09
CA ALA A 14 29.47 47.53 -18.84
C ALA A 14 29.29 46.02 -18.61
N THR A 15 30.41 45.30 -18.50
CA THR A 15 30.45 43.88 -18.12
C THR A 15 29.67 43.68 -16.83
N SER A 16 28.56 42.94 -16.90
CA SER A 16 27.65 42.75 -15.77
C SER A 16 28.38 42.09 -14.59
N ALA A 17 28.06 42.52 -13.38
CA ALA A 17 28.64 42.01 -12.13
C ALA A 17 28.57 40.47 -12.02
N ARG A 18 27.56 39.84 -12.64
CA ARG A 18 27.42 38.37 -12.71
C ARG A 18 28.57 37.68 -13.43
N LEU A 19 29.16 38.31 -14.44
CA LEU A 19 30.26 37.72 -15.20
C LEU A 19 31.58 37.76 -14.41
N ALA A 20 31.75 38.77 -13.56
CA ALA A 20 32.86 38.85 -12.62
C ALA A 20 32.72 37.83 -11.48
N GLU A 21 31.49 37.57 -11.03
CA GLU A 21 31.19 36.59 -9.99
C GLU A 21 31.38 35.14 -10.47
N SER A 22 30.95 34.83 -11.71
CA SER A 22 31.17 33.53 -12.36
C SER A 22 32.67 33.20 -12.47
N ARG A 23 33.50 34.18 -12.85
CA ARG A 23 34.95 33.99 -12.97
C ARG A 23 35.63 33.76 -11.62
N LYS A 24 35.13 34.36 -10.54
CA LYS A 24 35.63 34.10 -9.18
C LYS A 24 35.29 32.68 -8.72
N HIS A 25 34.11 32.17 -9.07
CA HIS A 25 33.71 30.81 -8.74
C HIS A 25 34.53 29.76 -9.50
N GLU A 26 34.81 29.98 -10.79
CA GLU A 26 35.70 29.11 -11.58
C GLU A 26 37.12 29.07 -11.01
N ALA A 27 37.68 30.23 -10.65
CA ALA A 27 39.01 30.30 -10.04
C ALA A 27 39.09 29.57 -8.68
N ALA A 28 38.01 29.59 -7.89
CA ALA A 28 37.93 28.85 -6.63
C ALA A 28 37.89 27.32 -6.85
N ILE A 29 37.21 26.85 -7.90
CA ILE A 29 37.17 25.42 -8.26
C ILE A 29 38.55 24.94 -8.73
N GLU A 30 39.26 25.73 -9.52
CA GLU A 30 40.63 25.40 -9.95
C GLU A 30 41.60 25.33 -8.77
N ALA A 31 41.54 26.29 -7.85
CA ALA A 31 42.39 26.30 -6.64
C ALA A 31 42.13 25.11 -5.71
N ALA A 32 40.91 24.57 -5.69
CA ALA A 32 40.58 23.39 -4.90
C ALA A 32 41.14 22.08 -5.49
N LYS A 33 41.44 22.03 -6.80
CA LYS A 33 41.96 20.83 -7.46
C LYS A 33 43.46 20.60 -7.21
N THR A 34 44.22 21.64 -6.91
CA THR A 34 45.69 21.55 -6.76
C THR A 34 46.16 21.11 -5.35
N ASN A 35 45.27 21.07 -4.36
CA ASN A 35 45.61 20.74 -2.96
C ASN A 35 45.23 19.32 -2.49
N LYS A 36 45.31 18.31 -3.38
CA LYS A 36 45.21 16.90 -2.95
C LYS A 36 46.56 16.39 -2.45
N ARG A 37 46.77 16.46 -1.13
CA ARG A 37 47.85 15.75 -0.43
C ARG A 37 47.70 14.23 -0.64
N LYS A 38 48.80 13.59 -1.05
CA LYS A 38 48.91 12.15 -1.33
C LYS A 38 48.77 11.36 -0.01
N ALA A 39 47.64 10.69 0.18
CA ALA A 39 47.45 9.76 1.29
C ALA A 39 48.31 8.50 1.07
N PRO A 40 48.85 7.88 2.14
CA PRO A 40 49.60 6.63 2.03
C PRO A 40 48.70 5.50 1.53
N ALA A 41 49.25 4.64 0.68
CA ALA A 41 48.53 3.55 0.02
C ALA A 41 48.00 2.53 1.05
N ALA A 42 46.72 2.20 0.93
CA ALA A 42 46.10 1.14 1.72
C ALA A 42 46.68 -0.24 1.33
N PRO A 43 46.86 -1.15 2.29
CA PRO A 43 47.34 -2.50 2.01
C PRO A 43 46.33 -3.26 1.13
N ALA A 44 46.88 -4.08 0.22
CA ALA A 44 46.10 -4.84 -0.76
C ALA A 44 45.09 -5.78 -0.07
N PRO A 45 43.85 -5.86 -0.58
CA PRO A 45 42.83 -6.76 -0.04
C PRO A 45 43.22 -8.22 -0.27
N ALA A 46 43.03 -9.04 0.76
CA ALA A 46 43.25 -10.48 0.70
C ALA A 46 42.38 -11.15 -0.40
N PRO A 47 42.87 -12.23 -1.04
CA PRO A 47 42.17 -12.90 -2.12
C PRO A 47 40.82 -13.46 -1.64
N ARG A 48 39.74 -12.99 -2.27
CA ARG A 48 38.36 -13.42 -2.03
C ARG A 48 38.20 -14.87 -2.48
N ALA A 49 38.02 -15.79 -1.53
CA ALA A 49 37.71 -17.18 -1.82
C ALA A 49 36.44 -17.27 -2.68
N LYS A 50 36.52 -17.99 -3.80
CA LYS A 50 35.39 -18.23 -4.70
C LYS A 50 34.37 -19.13 -3.99
N ARG A 51 33.19 -18.58 -3.68
CA ARG A 51 32.04 -19.35 -3.18
C ARG A 51 31.47 -20.19 -4.33
N PRO A 52 31.18 -21.49 -4.13
CA PRO A 52 30.59 -22.33 -5.16
C PRO A 52 29.18 -21.85 -5.53
N ALA A 53 28.89 -21.79 -6.84
CA ALA A 53 27.65 -21.27 -7.41
C ALA A 53 26.38 -22.03 -6.96
N ALA A 54 26.51 -23.26 -6.48
CA ALA A 54 25.40 -24.06 -5.96
C ALA A 54 24.78 -23.51 -4.65
N ALA A 55 25.50 -22.67 -3.89
CA ALA A 55 25.00 -22.04 -2.66
C ALA A 55 24.44 -20.62 -2.86
N ALA A 56 24.31 -20.15 -4.10
CA ALA A 56 23.71 -18.85 -4.42
C ALA A 56 22.20 -18.96 -4.68
N ASN A 57 21.74 -20.09 -5.24
CA ASN A 57 20.33 -20.25 -5.64
C ASN A 57 19.39 -20.66 -4.50
N SER A 58 19.90 -21.09 -3.33
CA SER A 58 19.09 -21.29 -2.12
C SER A 58 19.04 -20.07 -1.19
N ALA A 59 19.84 -19.03 -1.45
CA ALA A 59 19.91 -17.82 -0.61
C ALA A 59 18.91 -16.72 -1.02
N ILE A 60 18.26 -16.88 -2.17
CA ILE A 60 17.17 -16.02 -2.67
C ILE A 60 15.79 -16.52 -2.18
N ALA A 61 15.74 -17.70 -1.56
CA ALA A 61 14.61 -18.15 -0.77
C ALA A 61 14.52 -17.29 0.50
N SER A 62 13.82 -16.15 0.39
CA SER A 62 13.31 -15.32 1.48
C SER A 62 14.26 -15.15 2.66
N GLN A 63 14.97 -14.01 2.74
CA GLN A 63 15.48 -13.54 4.01
C GLN A 63 14.30 -13.20 4.93
N THR A 64 13.65 -14.23 5.48
CA THR A 64 12.67 -14.08 6.55
C THR A 64 13.37 -13.33 7.67
N LEU A 65 12.83 -12.17 8.02
CA LEU A 65 13.36 -11.36 9.10
C LEU A 65 13.36 -12.21 10.38
N THR A 66 14.53 -12.64 10.84
CA THR A 66 14.67 -13.44 12.05
C THR A 66 14.52 -12.55 13.28
N LYS A 67 14.20 -13.14 14.44
CA LYS A 67 14.16 -12.42 15.73
C LYS A 67 15.44 -11.62 15.96
N ASP A 68 16.60 -12.25 15.75
CA ASP A 68 17.91 -11.60 15.90
C ASP A 68 18.07 -10.38 14.99
N LYS A 69 17.60 -10.45 13.74
CA LYS A 69 17.63 -9.30 12.82
C LYS A 69 16.72 -8.18 13.31
N ALA A 70 15.50 -8.51 13.75
CA ALA A 70 14.56 -7.53 14.28
C ALA A 70 15.12 -6.83 15.55
N ASP A 71 15.66 -7.61 16.48
CA ASP A 71 16.25 -7.11 17.73
C ASP A 71 17.51 -6.28 17.47
N ALA A 72 18.36 -6.70 16.52
CA ALA A 72 19.53 -5.92 16.11
C ALA A 72 19.15 -4.56 15.49
N ILE A 73 18.12 -4.53 14.63
CA ILE A 73 17.61 -3.28 14.04
C ILE A 73 17.09 -2.35 15.15
N LEU A 74 16.30 -2.88 16.08
CA LEU A 74 15.76 -2.10 17.21
C LEU A 74 16.87 -1.60 18.15
N ALA A 75 17.89 -2.42 18.42
CA ALA A 75 19.03 -2.04 19.24
C ALA A 75 19.86 -0.94 18.57
N HIS A 76 20.12 -1.05 17.27
CA HIS A 76 20.86 -0.04 16.50
C HIS A 76 20.12 1.31 16.51
N LYS A 77 18.80 1.30 16.32
CA LYS A 77 17.99 2.53 16.35
C LYS A 77 17.97 3.18 17.74
N ARG A 78 17.77 2.40 18.81
CA ARG A 78 17.87 2.91 20.20
C ARG A 78 19.24 3.53 20.49
N ALA A 79 20.31 2.94 19.95
CA ALA A 79 21.65 3.50 20.07
C ALA A 79 21.79 4.82 19.29
N ALA A 80 21.18 4.93 18.10
CA ALA A 80 21.13 6.16 17.33
C ALA A 80 20.34 7.27 18.05
N ASP A 81 19.16 6.96 18.60
CA ASP A 81 18.33 7.91 19.34
C ASP A 81 19.00 8.39 20.64
N LYS A 82 19.74 7.49 21.31
CA LYS A 82 20.59 7.87 22.45
C LYS A 82 21.71 8.81 22.04
N ARG A 83 22.31 8.64 20.85
CA ARG A 83 23.34 9.53 20.31
C ARG A 83 22.76 10.90 19.93
N THR A 84 21.59 10.95 19.30
CA THR A 84 20.96 12.22 18.89
C THR A 84 20.49 13.03 20.10
N SER A 85 19.89 12.40 21.10
CA SER A 85 19.48 13.05 22.36
C SER A 85 20.70 13.52 23.17
N ALA A 86 21.79 12.75 23.22
CA ALA A 86 23.05 13.17 23.82
C ALA A 86 23.66 14.37 23.08
N ALA A 87 23.67 14.36 21.74
CA ALA A 87 24.15 15.47 20.93
C ALA A 87 23.32 16.75 21.11
N ALA A 88 21.99 16.62 21.16
CA ALA A 88 21.09 17.75 21.43
C ALA A 88 21.33 18.34 22.83
N SER A 89 21.52 17.48 23.83
CA SER A 89 21.84 17.89 25.20
C SER A 89 23.21 18.59 25.28
N ALA A 90 24.23 18.06 24.60
CA ALA A 90 25.56 18.67 24.51
C ALA A 90 25.51 20.05 23.81
N LYS A 91 24.73 20.19 22.75
CA LYS A 91 24.53 21.48 22.06
C LYS A 91 23.86 22.52 22.97
N ARG A 92 22.86 22.12 23.77
CA ARG A 92 22.22 22.98 24.78
C ARG A 92 23.21 23.41 25.87
N GLN A 93 24.08 22.52 26.33
CA GLN A 93 25.10 22.84 27.33
C GLN A 93 26.19 23.77 26.77
N ALA A 94 26.65 23.54 25.53
CA ALA A 94 27.60 24.42 24.86
C ALA A 94 27.04 25.83 24.63
N SER A 95 25.76 25.95 24.27
CA SER A 95 25.08 27.25 24.14
C SER A 95 25.00 28.00 25.48
N LYS A 96 24.76 27.31 26.60
CA LYS A 96 24.77 27.93 27.94
C LYS A 96 26.18 28.37 28.36
N LYS A 97 27.21 27.63 27.96
CA LYS A 97 28.61 27.95 28.30
C LYS A 97 29.17 29.13 27.50
N ASN A 98 28.64 29.39 26.30
CA ASN A 98 28.97 30.57 25.51
C ASN A 98 28.15 31.83 25.87
N SER A 99 27.08 31.71 26.66
CA SER A 99 26.28 32.87 27.07
C SER A 99 26.75 33.56 28.37
N THR A 100 27.93 33.19 28.89
CA THR A 100 28.54 33.80 30.10
C THR A 100 29.51 34.94 29.79
N LYS A 101 29.68 35.34 28.52
CA LYS A 101 30.40 36.57 28.15
C LYS A 101 29.39 37.65 27.72
N ALA A 102 29.25 38.67 28.57
CA ALA A 102 28.43 39.88 28.41
C ALA A 102 26.96 39.60 28.08
N GLY A 103 26.14 39.44 29.12
CA GLY A 103 24.69 39.39 28.95
C GLY A 103 24.18 40.71 28.34
N PRO A 104 23.26 40.65 27.36
CA PRO A 104 22.56 41.84 26.88
C PRO A 104 21.83 42.49 28.06
N SER A 105 21.84 43.82 28.11
CA SER A 105 21.29 44.59 29.23
C SER A 105 19.81 44.25 29.41
N ALA A 106 19.26 44.50 30.60
CA ALA A 106 17.82 44.28 30.84
C ALA A 106 16.93 45.02 29.81
N ALA A 107 17.42 46.13 29.24
CA ALA A 107 16.76 46.88 28.18
C ALA A 107 16.70 46.10 26.85
N ASP A 108 17.75 45.37 26.49
CA ASP A 108 17.78 44.56 25.26
C ASP A 108 16.85 43.36 25.35
N LYS A 109 16.73 42.74 26.53
CA LYS A 109 15.76 41.65 26.76
C LYS A 109 14.32 42.14 26.71
N ALA A 110 14.04 43.34 27.23
CA ALA A 110 12.73 43.97 27.12
C ALA A 110 12.39 44.31 25.66
N ALA A 111 13.34 44.85 24.89
CA ALA A 111 13.16 45.19 23.48
C ALA A 111 12.94 43.96 22.59
N VAL A 112 13.66 42.86 22.82
CA VAL A 112 13.46 41.60 22.08
C VAL A 112 12.11 40.97 22.42
N THR A 113 11.69 41.02 23.68
CA THR A 113 10.38 40.48 24.09
C THR A 113 9.23 41.31 23.52
N ALA A 114 9.36 42.64 23.52
CA ALA A 114 8.39 43.56 22.94
C ALA A 114 8.27 43.43 21.41
N ARG A 115 9.39 43.22 20.71
CA ARG A 115 9.38 42.92 19.26
C ARG A 115 8.71 41.58 18.96
N ARG A 116 8.96 40.56 19.80
CA ARG A 116 8.35 39.24 19.61
C ARG A 116 6.85 39.24 19.87
N SER A 117 6.38 39.99 20.87
CA SER A 117 4.94 40.16 21.10
C SER A 117 4.27 40.99 20.00
N SER A 118 4.94 42.02 19.47
CA SER A 118 4.48 42.79 18.30
C SER A 118 4.38 41.93 17.05
N ASP A 119 5.39 41.11 16.74
CA ASP A 119 5.38 40.24 15.55
C ASP A 119 4.27 39.17 15.63
N ILE A 120 3.99 38.65 16.84
CA ILE A 120 2.90 37.69 17.06
C ILE A 120 1.54 38.39 16.89
N GLN A 121 1.35 39.60 17.43
CA GLN A 121 0.10 40.35 17.23
C GLN A 121 -0.11 40.77 15.77
N ALA A 122 0.95 41.16 15.06
CA ALA A 122 0.87 41.50 13.64
C ALA A 122 0.47 40.28 12.79
N ARG A 123 1.03 39.10 13.08
CA ARG A 123 0.64 37.85 12.39
C ARG A 123 -0.78 37.41 12.69
N LEU A 124 -1.23 37.57 13.93
CA LEU A 124 -2.60 37.23 14.31
C LEU A 124 -3.63 38.17 13.64
N ALA A 125 -3.26 39.44 13.42
CA ALA A 125 -4.11 40.39 12.72
C ALA A 125 -4.18 40.13 11.20
N ASP A 126 -3.08 39.64 10.61
CA ASP A 126 -3.00 39.27 9.19
C ASP A 126 -3.84 38.01 8.90
N GLU A 127 -3.76 36.99 9.77
CA GLU A 127 -4.56 35.75 9.65
C GLU A 127 -6.07 35.98 9.86
N MET A 128 -6.48 37.09 10.52
CA MET A 128 -7.89 37.43 10.72
C MET A 128 -8.50 38.29 9.60
N PHE A 129 -7.70 38.77 8.64
CA PHE A 129 -8.19 39.63 7.54
C PHE A 129 -8.24 38.96 6.18
N GLU A 130 -7.62 37.77 6.00
CA GLU A 130 -7.59 37.07 4.71
C GLU A 130 -8.83 36.17 4.43
N ASP A 131 -9.77 36.03 5.37
CA ASP A 131 -10.93 35.11 5.20
C ASP A 131 -12.27 35.79 4.86
N VAL A 132 -12.26 37.08 4.48
CA VAL A 132 -13.48 37.80 4.06
C VAL A 132 -13.23 38.65 2.80
N SER A 133 -12.87 38.02 1.69
CA SER A 133 -13.12 38.63 0.38
C SER A 133 -13.28 37.57 -0.72
N GLY A 134 -14.52 37.28 -1.10
CA GLY A 134 -14.80 36.56 -2.33
C GLY A 134 -16.12 35.80 -2.31
N GLY A 135 -17.21 36.47 -2.68
CA GLY A 135 -18.50 35.79 -2.88
C GLY A 135 -19.67 36.74 -2.97
N GLN A 136 -19.64 37.62 -3.97
CA GLN A 136 -20.80 38.42 -4.37
C GLN A 136 -21.52 37.64 -5.48
N SER A 137 -22.70 37.10 -5.17
CA SER A 137 -23.72 36.76 -6.17
C SER A 137 -25.09 36.90 -5.51
N ASP A 138 -25.87 37.78 -6.10
CA ASP A 138 -27.27 38.08 -5.82
C ASP A 138 -28.14 36.83 -5.97
N ASP A 139 -29.10 36.61 -5.07
CA ASP A 139 -30.45 36.19 -5.41
C ASP A 139 -31.38 36.25 -4.18
N ASP A 140 -32.63 36.58 -4.47
CA ASP A 140 -33.66 37.14 -3.61
C ASP A 140 -34.44 36.13 -2.74
N GLU A 141 -35.06 36.73 -1.70
CA GLU A 141 -36.38 36.45 -1.10
C GLU A 141 -36.62 35.27 -0.12
N ASP A 142 -37.09 35.72 1.05
CA ASP A 142 -38.14 35.18 1.92
C ASP A 142 -37.90 34.00 2.87
N GLY A 143 -38.01 34.33 4.17
CA GLY A 143 -39.08 33.73 4.95
C GLY A 143 -38.70 32.79 6.10
N GLU A 144 -38.67 33.37 7.29
CA GLU A 144 -39.20 32.79 8.53
C GLU A 144 -38.34 31.83 9.38
N SER A 145 -38.33 32.17 10.67
CA SER A 145 -37.60 31.60 11.80
C SER A 145 -37.95 30.14 12.10
N THR A 146 -36.96 29.31 12.44
CA THR A 146 -37.09 28.33 13.54
C THR A 146 -35.75 27.87 14.09
N GLU A 147 -35.78 27.61 15.39
CA GLU A 147 -34.75 27.12 16.28
C GLU A 147 -34.39 25.63 16.00
N THR A 148 -33.18 25.24 16.40
CA THR A 148 -32.69 23.87 16.71
C THR A 148 -31.95 23.01 15.65
N ARG A 149 -30.85 22.44 16.17
CA ARG A 149 -30.15 21.19 15.81
C ARG A 149 -28.93 21.32 14.87
N LEU A 150 -27.75 21.44 15.49
CA LEU A 150 -26.45 21.20 14.87
C LEU A 150 -26.35 19.75 14.38
N VAL A 151 -26.63 19.55 13.10
CA VAL A 151 -26.23 18.37 12.33
C VAL A 151 -24.81 18.62 11.84
N TRP A 152 -23.87 17.78 12.25
CA TRP A 152 -22.54 17.73 11.64
C TRP A 152 -22.67 17.16 10.23
N THR A 153 -22.76 18.02 9.22
CA THR A 153 -22.51 17.64 7.84
C THR A 153 -21.00 17.50 7.68
N THR A 154 -20.54 16.27 7.50
CA THR A 154 -19.18 15.96 7.06
C THR A 154 -18.88 16.67 5.76
N ASP A 155 -17.88 17.56 5.79
CA ASP A 155 -17.25 18.15 4.62
C ASP A 155 -16.81 17.05 3.66
N LYS A 156 -17.47 17.01 2.50
CA LYS A 156 -17.02 16.30 1.30
C LYS A 156 -15.98 17.16 0.59
N ASP A 157 -14.77 17.18 1.13
CA ASP A 157 -13.57 17.54 0.37
C ASP A 157 -12.47 16.52 0.67
N SER A 158 -12.71 15.30 0.16
CA SER A 158 -11.75 14.20 0.18
C SER A 158 -11.44 13.79 -1.25
N VAL A 159 -10.25 14.21 -1.71
CA VAL A 159 -9.34 13.52 -2.62
C VAL A 159 -10.00 12.51 -3.57
N ASN A 160 -10.16 12.92 -4.83
CA ASN A 160 -10.49 12.07 -5.98
C ASN A 160 -9.61 10.80 -6.04
N ASN A 161 -10.07 9.72 -5.42
CA ASN A 161 -9.71 8.35 -5.80
C ASN A 161 -10.84 7.86 -6.71
N LEU A 162 -10.71 8.19 -8.00
CA LEU A 162 -11.53 7.65 -9.07
C LEU A 162 -11.17 6.17 -9.28
N PHE A 163 -11.76 5.31 -8.46
CA PHE A 163 -11.99 3.91 -8.82
C PHE A 163 -13.50 3.75 -8.94
N ASP A 164 -13.92 3.67 -10.20
CA ASP A 164 -15.26 3.40 -10.70
C ASP A 164 -15.74 2.06 -10.12
N ASP A 165 -16.73 2.10 -9.23
CA ASP A 165 -17.41 0.94 -8.65
C ASP A 165 -18.89 1.09 -9.01
N GLU A 166 -19.31 0.35 -10.04
CA GLU A 166 -20.71 0.23 -10.43
C GLU A 166 -21.50 -0.37 -9.25
N HIS A 167 -22.44 0.41 -8.75
CA HIS A 167 -23.37 0.01 -7.70
C HIS A 167 -24.45 -0.91 -8.26
N ASP A 168 -24.34 -2.22 -8.00
CA ASP A 168 -25.46 -3.14 -8.06
C ASP A 168 -26.15 -3.17 -6.68
N VAL A 169 -27.33 -2.54 -6.60
CA VAL A 169 -28.18 -2.53 -5.41
C VAL A 169 -29.33 -3.50 -5.65
N GLU A 170 -29.14 -4.77 -5.30
CA GLU A 170 -30.27 -5.71 -5.18
C GLU A 170 -30.96 -5.49 -3.83
N ALA A 171 -32.19 -4.99 -3.90
CA ALA A 171 -33.13 -4.94 -2.79
C ALA A 171 -33.60 -6.36 -2.42
N PRO A 172 -33.91 -6.64 -1.14
CA PRO A 172 -34.43 -7.94 -0.74
C PRO A 172 -35.91 -8.05 -1.11
N ILE A 173 -36.24 -8.99 -2.00
CA ILE A 173 -37.63 -9.36 -2.31
C ILE A 173 -38.16 -10.20 -1.14
N GLU A 174 -39.12 -9.62 -0.43
CA GLU A 174 -39.95 -10.22 0.60
C GLU A 174 -40.88 -11.26 -0.05
N ALA A 175 -40.74 -12.53 0.35
CA ALA A 175 -41.53 -13.63 -0.19
C ALA A 175 -42.93 -13.65 0.45
N THR A 176 -43.92 -13.11 -0.26
CA THR A 176 -45.34 -13.29 0.05
C THR A 176 -45.93 -14.40 -0.81
N TYR A 177 -46.34 -15.48 -0.14
CA TYR A 177 -47.22 -16.52 -0.66
C TYR A 177 -48.60 -15.93 -1.00
N MET A 178 -49.11 -16.19 -2.20
CA MET A 178 -50.54 -16.15 -2.53
C MET A 178 -50.85 -17.26 -3.55
N ASP A 179 -51.93 -17.97 -3.25
CA ASP A 179 -52.54 -19.14 -3.90
C ASP A 179 -53.13 -18.90 -5.30
N ASP A 180 -53.19 -20.03 -6.04
CA ASP A 180 -54.23 -20.54 -6.96
C ASP A 180 -54.75 -19.76 -8.20
N ALA A 181 -54.52 -20.44 -9.34
CA ALA A 181 -55.39 -20.63 -10.53
C ALA A 181 -55.41 -19.58 -11.66
N PRO A 182 -55.86 -19.93 -12.89
CA PRO A 182 -55.49 -21.09 -13.72
C PRO A 182 -55.10 -20.71 -15.17
N LEU A 183 -54.53 -21.69 -15.87
CA LEU A 183 -54.28 -21.84 -17.33
C LEU A 183 -55.17 -21.06 -18.30
N GLU A 184 -54.55 -20.32 -19.25
CA GLU A 184 -55.01 -20.06 -20.63
C GLU A 184 -53.76 -19.99 -21.55
N SER A 185 -53.54 -21.01 -22.39
CA SER A 185 -53.61 -21.02 -23.88
C SER A 185 -52.66 -20.04 -24.58
N GLU A 186 -51.59 -20.54 -25.19
CA GLU A 186 -51.43 -20.67 -26.67
C GLU A 186 -51.42 -19.32 -27.39
N GLU A 187 -50.26 -18.91 -27.89
CA GLU A 187 -50.17 -18.15 -29.15
C GLU A 187 -48.80 -18.38 -29.80
N ASP A 188 -48.87 -18.99 -30.98
CA ASP A 188 -47.80 -19.30 -31.93
C ASP A 188 -47.02 -18.05 -32.36
N MET A 189 -45.69 -18.18 -32.43
CA MET A 189 -44.86 -17.24 -33.18
C MET A 189 -44.22 -17.95 -34.38
N PRO A 190 -44.37 -17.41 -35.61
CA PRO A 190 -43.96 -18.06 -36.83
C PRO A 190 -42.44 -18.03 -37.02
N VAL A 191 -41.94 -19.13 -37.58
CA VAL A 191 -40.57 -19.33 -38.03
C VAL A 191 -40.46 -18.75 -39.44
N ASP A 192 -39.72 -17.65 -39.60
CA ASP A 192 -39.41 -17.10 -40.92
C ASP A 192 -38.38 -17.99 -41.62
N GLU A 193 -38.86 -18.79 -42.57
CA GLU A 193 -38.10 -19.38 -43.66
C GLU A 193 -37.69 -18.26 -44.64
N LEU A 194 -36.38 -18.00 -44.75
CA LEU A 194 -35.81 -17.28 -45.88
C LEU A 194 -34.93 -18.23 -46.68
N ASP A 195 -35.52 -18.62 -47.80
CA ASP A 195 -35.02 -19.49 -48.85
C ASP A 195 -34.50 -18.62 -50.00
N LYS A 196 -33.42 -19.07 -50.66
CA LYS A 196 -32.85 -18.64 -51.95
C LYS A 196 -32.05 -17.32 -51.95
N GLU A 197 -30.96 -17.15 -52.71
CA GLU A 197 -30.66 -17.64 -54.06
C GLU A 197 -29.17 -18.02 -54.21
N GLU A 198 -28.95 -19.11 -54.95
CA GLU A 198 -27.67 -19.47 -55.58
C GLU A 198 -27.44 -18.52 -56.76
N ASP A 199 -26.27 -17.85 -56.79
CA ASP A 199 -25.73 -17.27 -58.02
C ASP A 199 -24.26 -17.71 -58.14
N GLU A 200 -24.05 -18.58 -59.13
CA GLU A 200 -22.77 -18.91 -59.74
C GLU A 200 -22.27 -17.77 -60.64
N GLU A 201 -20.97 -17.83 -60.93
CA GLU A 201 -20.22 -17.14 -62.00
C GLU A 201 -19.48 -15.84 -61.65
N GLY A 202 -18.18 -15.83 -61.96
CA GLY A 202 -17.44 -14.61 -62.25
C GLY A 202 -16.04 -14.53 -61.67
N GLU A 203 -15.12 -15.34 -62.18
CA GLU A 203 -13.69 -15.06 -62.09
C GLU A 203 -13.38 -13.72 -62.78
N ASP A 204 -12.90 -12.73 -62.04
CA ASP A 204 -12.06 -11.65 -62.57
C ASP A 204 -11.13 -11.14 -61.46
N GLN A 205 -9.95 -11.75 -61.38
CA GLN A 205 -8.81 -11.24 -60.62
C GLN A 205 -8.32 -9.95 -61.27
N VAL A 206 -8.84 -8.81 -60.82
CA VAL A 206 -8.22 -7.51 -61.05
C VAL A 206 -7.24 -7.26 -59.91
N ASP A 207 -5.96 -7.51 -60.20
CA ASP A 207 -4.80 -7.20 -59.36
C ASP A 207 -4.71 -5.68 -59.13
N ASN A 208 -5.47 -5.20 -58.15
CA ASN A 208 -5.29 -3.86 -57.60
C ASN A 208 -4.00 -3.90 -56.80
N GLY A 209 -2.90 -3.45 -57.42
CA GLY A 209 -1.56 -3.26 -56.85
C GLY A 209 -1.51 -2.28 -55.67
N ILE A 210 -2.34 -2.50 -54.66
CA ILE A 210 -2.20 -1.97 -53.32
C ILE A 210 -1.24 -2.93 -52.63
N GLU A 211 0.05 -2.59 -52.69
CA GLU A 211 1.03 -3.16 -51.76
C GLU A 211 0.51 -2.90 -50.34
N ILE A 212 -0.08 -3.93 -49.70
CA ILE A 212 -0.32 -3.95 -48.26
C ILE A 212 1.09 -3.99 -47.65
N LEU A 213 1.67 -2.82 -47.47
CA LEU A 213 2.82 -2.63 -46.59
C LEU A 213 2.38 -3.17 -45.24
N ASN A 214 2.85 -4.38 -44.90
CA ASN A 214 2.87 -4.91 -43.55
C ASN A 214 3.70 -3.93 -42.70
N LEU A 215 3.09 -2.82 -42.31
CA LEU A 215 3.58 -1.92 -41.29
C LEU A 215 3.51 -2.74 -40.00
N ASP A 216 4.65 -3.35 -39.67
CA ASP A 216 4.88 -3.87 -38.32
C ASP A 216 4.31 -2.87 -37.33
N PRO A 217 3.37 -3.27 -36.44
CA PRO A 217 2.61 -2.34 -35.63
C PRO A 217 3.57 -1.39 -34.92
N ALA A 218 3.58 -0.13 -35.38
CA ALA A 218 4.60 0.82 -35.01
C ALA A 218 4.61 0.97 -33.49
N THR A 219 5.72 0.61 -32.87
CA THR A 219 5.90 0.75 -31.43
C THR A 219 5.68 2.23 -31.10
N PRO A 220 4.70 2.60 -30.26
CA PRO A 220 4.34 4.00 -30.08
C PRO A 220 5.55 4.84 -29.65
N ILE A 221 5.71 5.99 -30.31
CA ILE A 221 6.81 6.94 -30.11
C ILE A 221 6.88 7.30 -28.61
N LYS A 222 8.10 7.24 -28.04
CA LYS A 222 8.40 7.60 -26.65
C LYS A 222 7.88 9.01 -26.34
N LYS A 223 6.70 9.11 -25.73
CA LYS A 223 6.25 10.37 -25.11
C LYS A 223 7.11 10.59 -23.88
N GLU A 224 7.95 11.62 -23.89
CA GLU A 224 8.64 12.08 -22.69
C GLU A 224 7.61 12.35 -21.59
N ARG A 225 7.86 11.79 -20.42
CA ARG A 225 6.93 11.82 -19.32
C ARG A 225 6.79 13.24 -18.80
N ARG A 226 5.63 13.86 -19.02
CA ARG A 226 5.29 15.16 -18.40
C ARG A 226 5.01 14.95 -16.91
N GLY A 227 6.05 14.84 -16.08
CA GLY A 227 6.04 15.04 -14.62
C GLY A 227 5.05 14.24 -13.74
N GLY A 228 4.30 13.27 -14.28
CA GLY A 228 3.23 12.56 -13.57
C GLY A 228 3.67 11.28 -12.83
N LYS A 229 2.81 10.81 -11.90
CA LYS A 229 2.96 9.53 -11.20
C LYS A 229 2.89 8.33 -12.18
N ALA A 230 3.62 7.26 -11.86
CA ALA A 230 3.36 5.86 -12.24
C ALA A 230 1.91 5.53 -12.68
N ALA A 231 1.53 5.50 -13.96
CA ALA A 231 0.19 5.09 -14.36
C ALA A 231 0.19 3.77 -15.16
N GLU A 232 -0.87 2.97 -15.04
CA GLU A 232 -1.02 1.72 -15.80
C GLU A 232 -1.16 1.97 -17.32
N THR A 233 -1.48 3.20 -17.70
CA THR A 233 -1.53 3.67 -19.09
C THR A 233 -0.12 3.90 -19.67
N ASP A 234 0.90 4.06 -18.81
CA ASP A 234 2.30 4.25 -19.23
C ASP A 234 2.98 2.94 -19.68
N VAL A 235 2.32 1.80 -19.45
CA VAL A 235 2.78 0.47 -19.89
C VAL A 235 1.93 -0.07 -21.03
N THR A 236 2.57 -0.81 -21.96
CA THR A 236 1.87 -1.48 -23.07
C THR A 236 0.85 -2.50 -22.55
N PRO A 237 -0.21 -2.85 -23.31
CA PRO A 237 -1.21 -3.82 -22.87
C PRO A 237 -0.62 -5.16 -22.39
N ARG A 238 0.42 -5.68 -23.07
CA ARG A 238 1.10 -6.93 -22.69
C ARG A 238 1.86 -6.79 -21.36
N THR A 239 2.62 -5.72 -21.19
CA THR A 239 3.34 -5.43 -19.94
C THR A 239 2.38 -5.06 -18.80
N ARG A 240 1.20 -4.53 -19.11
CA ARG A 240 0.15 -4.20 -18.11
C ARG A 240 -0.37 -5.45 -17.40
N LYS A 241 -0.60 -6.55 -18.14
CA LYS A 241 -1.05 -7.82 -17.53
C LYS A 241 -0.01 -8.33 -16.52
N LEU A 242 1.27 -8.33 -16.91
CA LEU A 242 2.37 -8.65 -16.00
C LEU A 242 2.44 -7.68 -14.81
N ALA A 243 2.23 -6.38 -15.03
CA ALA A 243 2.28 -5.35 -13.98
C ALA A 243 1.22 -5.61 -12.91
N LYS A 244 -0.02 -5.88 -13.33
CA LYS A 244 -1.13 -6.19 -12.42
C LYS A 244 -0.85 -7.47 -11.63
N ALA A 245 -0.40 -8.53 -12.29
CA ALA A 245 -0.05 -9.79 -11.62
C ALA A 245 1.10 -9.60 -10.61
N ALA A 246 2.16 -8.90 -11.00
CA ALA A 246 3.30 -8.60 -10.14
C ALA A 246 2.93 -7.68 -8.97
N LYS A 247 2.01 -6.72 -9.18
CA LYS A 247 1.46 -5.89 -8.10
C LYS A 247 0.71 -6.74 -7.07
N MET A 248 -0.07 -7.74 -7.50
CA MET A 248 -0.74 -8.67 -6.58
C MET A 248 0.25 -9.57 -5.84
N GLU A 249 1.29 -10.07 -6.50
CA GLU A 249 2.38 -10.80 -5.87
C GLU A 249 3.11 -9.94 -4.82
N ALA A 250 3.40 -8.67 -5.13
CA ALA A 250 4.02 -7.73 -4.20
C ALA A 250 3.12 -7.44 -2.99
N ARG A 251 1.81 -7.32 -3.19
CA ARG A 251 0.85 -7.25 -2.07
C ARG A 251 0.89 -8.53 -1.25
N ALA A 252 0.98 -9.71 -1.88
CA ALA A 252 1.04 -11.00 -1.18
C ALA A 252 2.30 -11.14 -0.33
N ARG A 253 3.47 -10.77 -0.87
CA ARG A 253 4.72 -10.65 -0.11
C ARG A 253 4.56 -9.69 1.06
N THR A 254 3.97 -8.52 0.84
CA THR A 254 3.76 -7.50 1.88
C THR A 254 2.88 -8.02 3.02
N ALA A 255 1.84 -8.80 2.71
CA ALA A 255 0.97 -9.44 3.70
C ALA A 255 1.67 -10.59 4.44
N ASN A 256 2.37 -11.47 3.71
CA ASN A 256 2.76 -12.76 4.24
C ASN A 256 4.21 -12.86 4.73
N ARG A 257 5.12 -12.11 4.12
CA ARG A 257 6.57 -12.33 4.27
C ARG A 257 7.26 -11.11 4.84
N GLU A 258 7.08 -9.95 4.21
CA GLU A 258 7.84 -8.74 4.53
C GLU A 258 7.07 -7.48 4.16
N ALA A 259 6.54 -6.78 5.18
CA ALA A 259 5.75 -5.57 4.97
C ALA A 259 6.59 -4.32 4.57
N PHE A 260 7.88 -4.32 4.92
CA PHE A 260 8.80 -3.19 4.74
C PHE A 260 10.17 -3.71 4.26
N PRO A 261 10.35 -3.94 2.94
CA PRO A 261 11.65 -4.36 2.42
C PRO A 261 12.68 -3.25 2.58
N ASP A 262 13.95 -3.63 2.75
CA ASP A 262 15.05 -2.66 2.87
C ASP A 262 15.30 -1.92 1.54
N ASP A 263 15.13 -2.61 0.40
CA ASP A 263 15.19 -2.04 -0.94
C ASP A 263 13.89 -2.33 -1.70
N ASN A 264 13.08 -1.28 -1.91
CA ASN A 264 11.81 -1.38 -2.60
C ASN A 264 11.97 -1.75 -4.09
N LEU A 265 13.07 -1.34 -4.74
CA LEU A 265 13.30 -1.64 -6.16
C LEU A 265 13.69 -3.10 -6.35
N ASP A 266 14.62 -3.59 -5.53
CA ASP A 266 15.02 -5.01 -5.55
C ASP A 266 13.84 -5.93 -5.21
N ALA A 267 13.05 -5.57 -4.19
CA ALA A 267 11.84 -6.31 -3.84
C ALA A 267 10.82 -6.35 -5.00
N SER A 268 10.60 -5.22 -5.66
CA SER A 268 9.68 -5.12 -6.82
C SER A 268 10.17 -5.94 -8.01
N GLN A 269 11.48 -5.91 -8.30
CA GLN A 269 12.08 -6.75 -9.33
C GLN A 269 11.88 -8.25 -9.00
N GLY A 270 12.11 -8.63 -7.75
CA GLY A 270 11.89 -10.00 -7.28
C GLY A 270 10.43 -10.46 -7.39
N ASP A 271 9.47 -9.57 -7.14
CA ASP A 271 8.03 -9.85 -7.30
C ASP A 271 7.65 -10.05 -8.78
N ILE A 272 8.24 -9.26 -9.69
CA ILE A 272 8.06 -9.45 -11.15
C ILE A 272 8.62 -10.81 -11.57
N ILE A 273 9.84 -11.16 -11.16
CA ILE A 273 10.47 -12.45 -11.50
C ILE A 273 9.63 -13.61 -10.99
N ARG A 274 9.20 -13.59 -9.73
CA ARG A 274 8.31 -14.62 -9.15
C ARG A 274 7.01 -14.78 -9.93
N THR A 275 6.45 -13.69 -10.43
CA THR A 275 5.22 -13.72 -11.23
C THR A 275 5.43 -14.44 -12.55
N VAL A 276 6.57 -14.19 -13.22
CA VAL A 276 6.93 -14.89 -14.46
C VAL A 276 7.17 -16.39 -14.20
N GLU A 277 7.85 -16.73 -13.10
CA GLU A 277 8.14 -18.11 -12.72
C GLU A 277 6.89 -18.92 -12.34
N LYS A 278 5.92 -18.29 -11.67
CA LYS A 278 4.65 -18.92 -11.25
C LYS A 278 3.67 -19.10 -12.41
N ALA A 279 3.85 -18.41 -13.52
CA ALA A 279 2.94 -18.46 -14.66
C ALA A 279 2.88 -19.86 -15.27
N LYS A 280 1.67 -20.31 -15.61
CA LYS A 280 1.39 -21.62 -16.21
C LYS A 280 0.57 -21.46 -17.49
N GLY A 281 0.66 -22.47 -18.36
CA GLY A 281 -0.07 -22.49 -19.63
C GLY A 281 0.27 -21.29 -20.52
N PRO A 282 -0.71 -20.69 -21.23
CA PRO A 282 -0.45 -19.60 -22.19
C PRO A 282 0.13 -18.35 -21.54
N ASP A 283 -0.11 -18.13 -20.25
CA ASP A 283 0.41 -16.97 -19.53
C ASP A 283 1.92 -17.02 -19.31
N LYS A 284 2.53 -18.21 -19.33
CA LYS A 284 3.97 -18.38 -19.16
C LYS A 284 4.77 -17.67 -20.26
N ASP A 285 4.40 -17.93 -21.51
CA ASP A 285 5.11 -17.34 -22.66
C ASP A 285 4.81 -15.84 -22.79
N VAL A 286 3.58 -15.43 -22.49
CA VAL A 286 3.17 -14.02 -22.48
C VAL A 286 3.95 -13.23 -21.43
N PHE A 287 4.09 -13.75 -20.21
CA PHE A 287 4.83 -13.06 -19.15
C PHE A 287 6.33 -13.08 -19.40
N ALA A 288 6.88 -14.17 -19.93
CA ALA A 288 8.29 -14.25 -20.30
C ALA A 288 8.64 -13.24 -21.42
N ASP A 289 7.83 -13.11 -22.46
CA ASP A 289 8.00 -12.10 -23.52
C ASP A 289 7.88 -10.68 -22.96
N ALA A 290 6.84 -10.41 -22.16
CA ALA A 290 6.65 -9.10 -21.52
C ALA A 290 7.84 -8.70 -20.64
N TYR A 291 8.39 -9.64 -19.86
CA TYR A 291 9.57 -9.41 -19.03
C TYR A 291 10.82 -9.13 -19.86
N LYS A 292 11.07 -9.89 -20.93
CA LYS A 292 12.21 -9.64 -21.84
C LYS A 292 12.14 -8.23 -22.45
N ARG A 293 10.98 -7.81 -22.93
CA ARG A 293 10.77 -6.46 -23.49
C ARG A 293 10.95 -5.36 -22.47
N MET A 294 10.49 -5.58 -21.23
CA MET A 294 10.72 -4.66 -20.13
C MET A 294 12.22 -4.47 -19.88
N MET A 295 13.00 -5.56 -19.84
CA MET A 295 14.45 -5.50 -19.61
C MET A 295 15.24 -4.84 -20.75
N GLN A 296 14.68 -4.79 -21.96
CA GLN A 296 15.31 -4.14 -23.12
C GLN A 296 15.13 -2.62 -23.14
N ASP A 297 14.14 -2.09 -22.42
CA ASP A 297 13.85 -0.65 -22.39
C ASP A 297 13.94 -0.12 -20.95
N PRO A 298 15.03 0.58 -20.57
CA PRO A 298 15.24 1.10 -19.22
C PRO A 298 14.08 1.94 -18.69
N TYR A 299 13.39 2.68 -19.56
CA TYR A 299 12.25 3.51 -19.18
C TYR A 299 11.03 2.65 -18.78
N ARG A 300 10.76 1.57 -19.53
CA ARG A 300 9.69 0.63 -19.19
C ARG A 300 10.02 -0.14 -17.93
N GLN A 301 11.28 -0.51 -17.74
CA GLN A 301 11.75 -1.15 -16.52
C GLN A 301 11.48 -0.26 -15.30
N ASP A 302 11.92 1.01 -15.33
CA ASP A 302 11.70 1.96 -14.23
C ASP A 302 10.21 2.19 -13.94
N THR A 303 9.40 2.37 -14.99
CA THR A 303 7.95 2.52 -14.87
C THR A 303 7.31 1.29 -14.25
N MET A 304 7.70 0.09 -14.68
CA MET A 304 7.19 -1.17 -14.14
C MET A 304 7.55 -1.36 -12.67
N LEU A 305 8.83 -1.14 -12.32
CA LEU A 305 9.31 -1.22 -10.94
C LEU A 305 8.56 -0.25 -10.05
N THR A 306 8.31 0.97 -10.53
CA THR A 306 7.53 1.98 -9.81
C THR A 306 6.08 1.53 -9.59
N LEU A 307 5.41 1.02 -10.63
CA LEU A 307 4.02 0.54 -10.54
C LEU A 307 3.87 -0.63 -9.55
N VAL A 308 4.80 -1.58 -9.60
CA VAL A 308 4.83 -2.72 -8.65
C VAL A 308 5.20 -2.23 -7.26
N GLY A 309 6.12 -1.27 -7.13
CA GLY A 309 6.51 -0.66 -5.86
C GLY A 309 5.37 0.03 -5.12
N TYR A 310 4.32 0.48 -5.82
CA TYR A 310 3.11 1.02 -5.18
C TYR A 310 2.25 -0.02 -4.46
N ALA A 311 2.47 -1.33 -4.71
CA ALA A 311 1.72 -2.42 -4.07
C ALA A 311 1.81 -2.39 -2.55
N ALA A 312 3.03 -2.31 -2.01
CA ALA A 312 3.30 -2.36 -0.59
C ALA A 312 2.68 -1.18 0.18
N PRO A 313 2.96 0.10 -0.15
CA PRO A 313 2.30 1.23 0.50
C PRO A 313 0.79 1.23 0.29
N GLY A 314 0.28 0.77 -0.87
CA GLY A 314 -1.15 0.63 -1.12
C GLY A 314 -1.83 -0.33 -0.14
N LEU A 315 -1.26 -1.53 0.06
CA LEU A 315 -1.81 -2.49 1.03
C LEU A 315 -1.73 -1.98 2.47
N ARG A 316 -0.61 -1.34 2.85
CA ARG A 316 -0.45 -0.76 4.20
C ARG A 316 -1.49 0.34 4.44
N GLY A 317 -1.69 1.23 3.46
CA GLY A 317 -2.71 2.28 3.50
C GLY A 317 -4.11 1.70 3.66
N GLU A 318 -4.46 0.68 2.89
CA GLU A 318 -5.75 -0.01 3.01
C GLU A 318 -5.98 -0.60 4.40
N ILE A 319 -4.99 -1.30 4.97
CA ILE A 319 -5.08 -1.87 6.32
C ILE A 319 -5.29 -0.75 7.35
N VAL A 320 -4.54 0.35 7.27
CA VAL A 320 -4.67 1.48 8.19
C VAL A 320 -6.05 2.11 8.10
N THR A 321 -6.57 2.33 6.89
CA THR A 321 -7.92 2.88 6.69
C THR A 321 -8.99 1.97 7.30
N LYS A 322 -8.93 0.66 7.04
CA LYS A 322 -9.87 -0.32 7.60
C LYS A 322 -9.77 -0.42 9.13
N VAL A 323 -8.56 -0.33 9.70
CA VAL A 323 -8.39 -0.32 11.15
C VAL A 323 -8.99 0.94 11.76
N LYS A 324 -8.73 2.12 11.18
CA LYS A 324 -9.30 3.39 11.64
C LYS A 324 -10.84 3.35 11.65
N SER A 325 -11.47 2.80 10.61
CA SER A 325 -12.93 2.65 10.56
C SER A 325 -13.49 1.64 11.56
N MET A 326 -12.64 0.76 12.12
CA MET A 326 -13.05 -0.23 13.13
C MET A 326 -12.77 0.21 14.58
N VAL A 327 -12.04 1.31 14.80
CA VAL A 327 -11.74 1.79 16.16
C VAL A 327 -13.03 2.11 16.92
N GLU A 328 -13.97 2.81 16.30
CA GLU A 328 -15.24 3.14 16.95
C GLU A 328 -16.13 1.90 17.16
N PRO A 329 -16.43 1.05 16.16
CA PRO A 329 -17.27 -0.13 16.37
C PRO A 329 -16.70 -1.14 17.38
N ILE A 330 -15.37 -1.31 17.45
CA ILE A 330 -14.74 -2.33 18.29
C ILE A 330 -14.44 -1.79 19.70
N LEU A 331 -13.96 -0.55 19.81
CA LEU A 331 -13.47 0.01 21.07
C LEU A 331 -14.37 1.12 21.63
N GLY A 332 -15.31 1.63 20.84
CA GLY A 332 -16.17 2.75 21.21
C GLY A 332 -15.47 4.10 21.21
N ILE A 333 -14.33 4.25 20.50
CA ILE A 333 -13.55 5.49 20.45
C ILE A 333 -13.73 6.16 19.07
N PRO A 334 -14.16 7.43 18.98
CA PRO A 334 -14.51 8.31 20.10
C PRO A 334 -15.90 7.98 20.68
N GLY A 335 -16.82 7.45 19.87
CA GLY A 335 -18.20 7.16 20.27
C GLY A 335 -18.85 8.34 20.99
N GLN A 336 -19.39 8.09 22.18
CA GLN A 336 -19.96 9.11 23.07
C GLN A 336 -18.99 9.54 24.20
N MET A 337 -17.71 9.16 24.11
CA MET A 337 -16.74 9.45 25.16
C MET A 337 -16.33 10.92 25.14
N LYS A 338 -16.07 11.47 26.33
CA LYS A 338 -15.50 12.81 26.46
C LYS A 338 -14.00 12.80 26.12
N PRO A 339 -13.38 13.93 25.73
CA PRO A 339 -11.96 13.98 25.40
C PRO A 339 -11.04 13.41 26.49
N GLU A 340 -11.33 13.64 27.78
CA GLU A 340 -10.52 13.10 28.87
C GLU A 340 -10.62 11.57 28.97
N GLU A 341 -11.82 11.02 28.76
CA GLU A 341 -12.07 9.58 28.74
C GLU A 341 -11.38 8.90 27.55
N ILE A 342 -11.33 9.58 26.39
CA ILE A 342 -10.61 9.11 25.21
C ILE A 342 -9.12 9.04 25.51
N ILE A 343 -8.51 10.09 26.07
CA ILE A 343 -7.08 10.11 26.42
C ILE A 343 -6.74 8.94 27.34
N ASP A 344 -7.53 8.75 28.39
CA ASP A 344 -7.33 7.70 29.39
C ASP A 344 -7.51 6.30 28.80
N SER A 345 -8.52 6.12 27.95
CA SER A 345 -8.77 4.87 27.21
C SER A 345 -7.65 4.52 26.25
N VAL A 346 -7.20 5.49 25.44
CA VAL A 346 -6.08 5.32 24.51
C VAL A 346 -4.78 5.04 25.26
N ALA A 347 -4.52 5.73 26.38
CA ALA A 347 -3.36 5.47 27.22
C ALA A 347 -3.36 4.05 27.80
N PHE A 348 -4.52 3.57 28.28
CA PHE A 348 -4.71 2.19 28.72
C PHE A 348 -4.41 1.17 27.61
N LEU A 349 -4.95 1.40 26.41
CA LEU A 349 -4.77 0.49 25.28
C LEU A 349 -3.31 0.45 24.80
N LEU A 350 -2.65 1.60 24.71
CA LEU A 350 -1.26 1.71 24.27
C LEU A 350 -0.27 1.19 25.31
N LYS A 351 -0.61 1.29 26.61
CA LYS A 351 0.20 0.72 27.70
C LYS A 351 0.30 -0.79 27.51
N ASP A 352 1.53 -1.30 27.47
CA ASP A 352 1.84 -2.73 27.27
C ASP A 352 1.15 -3.38 26.05
N ARG A 353 0.64 -2.56 25.11
CA ARG A 353 -0.09 -2.99 23.90
C ARG A 353 -1.29 -3.87 24.21
N VAL A 354 -2.09 -3.47 25.21
CA VAL A 354 -3.33 -4.16 25.58
C VAL A 354 -4.25 -4.38 24.38
N TYR A 355 -4.25 -3.50 23.38
CA TYR A 355 -5.04 -3.65 22.14
C TYR A 355 -4.76 -4.94 21.34
N LEU A 356 -3.66 -5.65 21.59
CA LEU A 356 -3.35 -6.94 20.94
C LEU A 356 -4.07 -8.13 21.59
N TYR A 357 -4.57 -7.99 22.82
CA TYR A 357 -5.17 -9.08 23.57
C TYR A 357 -6.65 -9.27 23.25
N GLY A 358 -7.18 -10.44 23.57
CA GLY A 358 -8.61 -10.72 23.55
C GLY A 358 -9.33 -10.16 24.78
N GLY A 359 -10.67 -10.10 24.71
CA GLY A 359 -11.51 -9.71 25.83
C GLY A 359 -11.29 -8.26 26.32
N VAL A 360 -10.75 -7.39 25.46
CA VAL A 360 -10.50 -5.98 25.81
C VAL A 360 -11.83 -5.27 26.04
N ASN A 361 -12.00 -4.72 27.23
CA ASN A 361 -13.12 -3.85 27.59
C ASN A 361 -12.56 -2.50 28.03
N VAL A 362 -12.79 -1.48 27.20
CA VAL A 362 -12.27 -0.13 27.41
C VAL A 362 -12.89 0.54 28.65
N LYS A 363 -14.19 0.32 28.89
CA LYS A 363 -14.91 0.93 30.02
C LYS A 363 -14.42 0.41 31.37
N THR A 364 -14.22 -0.91 31.49
CA THR A 364 -13.72 -1.54 32.72
C THR A 364 -12.20 -1.61 32.81
N LYS A 365 -11.49 -1.18 31.74
CA LYS A 365 -10.03 -1.30 31.59
C LYS A 365 -9.52 -2.72 31.90
N SER A 366 -10.25 -3.73 31.44
CA SER A 366 -9.89 -5.14 31.60
C SER A 366 -9.58 -5.77 30.26
N TYR A 367 -8.75 -6.82 30.28
CA TYR A 367 -8.42 -7.62 29.10
C TYR A 367 -8.01 -9.02 29.54
N ASP A 368 -8.13 -10.00 28.64
CA ASP A 368 -7.73 -11.38 28.91
C ASP A 368 -6.25 -11.60 28.56
N ARG A 369 -5.42 -11.71 29.60
CA ARG A 369 -3.98 -12.02 29.46
C ARG A 369 -3.70 -13.42 28.90
N GLY A 370 -4.66 -14.34 29.01
CA GLY A 370 -4.59 -15.69 28.44
C GLY A 370 -4.82 -15.72 26.93
N MET A 371 -5.23 -14.60 26.33
CA MET A 371 -5.50 -14.49 24.89
C MET A 371 -4.61 -13.43 24.20
N PRO A 372 -3.27 -13.54 24.23
CA PRO A 372 -2.44 -12.68 23.39
C PRO A 372 -2.77 -12.93 21.91
N LEU A 373 -2.81 -11.84 21.12
CA LEU A 373 -3.27 -11.83 19.72
C LEU A 373 -4.74 -12.20 19.53
N GLY A 374 -5.53 -12.12 20.59
CA GLY A 374 -6.99 -12.32 20.58
C GLY A 374 -7.79 -11.06 20.19
N SER A 375 -7.12 -10.00 19.74
CA SER A 375 -7.78 -8.73 19.39
C SER A 375 -8.88 -8.91 18.35
N ALA A 376 -10.03 -8.29 18.59
CA ALA A 376 -11.19 -8.34 17.70
C ALA A 376 -10.94 -7.71 16.31
N PHE A 377 -9.85 -6.94 16.15
CA PHE A 377 -9.46 -6.36 14.86
C PHE A 377 -8.91 -7.39 13.87
N PHE A 378 -8.23 -8.45 14.31
CA PHE A 378 -7.48 -9.31 13.38
C PHE A 378 -8.38 -10.00 12.35
N LYS A 379 -9.48 -10.61 12.80
CA LYS A 379 -10.40 -11.33 11.91
C LYS A 379 -10.98 -10.45 10.80
N PRO A 380 -11.68 -9.34 11.10
CA PRO A 380 -12.31 -8.54 10.05
C PRO A 380 -11.28 -7.87 9.14
N ILE A 381 -10.12 -7.43 9.66
CA ILE A 381 -9.09 -6.81 8.82
C ILE A 381 -8.46 -7.82 7.86
N VAL A 382 -8.04 -8.99 8.34
CA VAL A 382 -7.45 -10.03 7.47
C VAL A 382 -8.48 -10.55 6.47
N MET A 383 -9.72 -10.76 6.92
CA MET A 383 -10.82 -11.17 6.04
C MET A 383 -11.05 -10.15 4.93
N GLN A 384 -11.25 -8.87 5.24
CA GLN A 384 -11.53 -7.84 4.25
C GLN A 384 -10.35 -7.56 3.31
N THR A 385 -9.10 -7.76 3.73
CA THR A 385 -7.91 -7.43 2.93
C THR A 385 -7.46 -8.58 2.03
N CYS A 386 -7.64 -9.83 2.47
CA CYS A 386 -7.14 -11.01 1.76
C CYS A 386 -8.25 -11.91 1.21
N PHE A 387 -9.39 -12.00 1.89
CA PHE A 387 -10.46 -12.97 1.57
C PHE A 387 -11.77 -12.33 1.09
N GLY A 388 -11.85 -10.99 1.08
CA GLY A 388 -13.04 -10.25 0.66
C GLY A 388 -13.36 -10.36 -0.84
N LYS A 389 -14.43 -9.67 -1.25
CA LYS A 389 -14.79 -9.47 -2.66
C LYS A 389 -13.93 -8.35 -3.28
N GLY A 390 -13.99 -8.20 -4.61
CA GLY A 390 -13.33 -7.10 -5.33
C GLY A 390 -11.81 -7.11 -5.24
N THR A 391 -11.24 -6.04 -4.66
CA THR A 391 -9.79 -5.74 -4.59
C THR A 391 -9.00 -6.58 -3.58
N ALA A 392 -9.63 -7.61 -3.00
CA ALA A 392 -8.99 -8.49 -2.03
C ALA A 392 -7.75 -9.20 -2.61
N ASN A 393 -6.74 -9.37 -1.75
CA ASN A 393 -5.49 -10.00 -2.14
C ASN A 393 -5.58 -11.53 -2.17
N ARG A 394 -6.11 -12.07 -3.28
CA ARG A 394 -6.28 -13.51 -3.48
C ARG A 394 -4.96 -14.29 -3.43
N GLU A 395 -3.85 -13.72 -3.88
CA GLU A 395 -2.54 -14.38 -3.80
C GLU A 395 -2.07 -14.51 -2.36
N ALA A 396 -2.30 -13.48 -1.52
CA ALA A 396 -2.02 -13.60 -0.09
C ALA A 396 -2.85 -14.70 0.55
N ALA A 397 -4.15 -14.76 0.26
CA ALA A 397 -5.06 -15.77 0.79
C ALA A 397 -4.64 -17.19 0.39
N ARG A 398 -4.24 -17.42 -0.86
CA ARG A 398 -3.73 -18.73 -1.31
C ARG A 398 -2.52 -19.18 -0.52
N GLU A 399 -1.56 -18.29 -0.29
CA GLU A 399 -0.38 -18.61 0.54
C GLU A 399 -0.75 -18.91 1.99
N MET A 400 -1.71 -18.18 2.58
CA MET A 400 -2.20 -18.45 3.94
C MET A 400 -2.89 -19.82 4.02
N ILE A 401 -3.70 -20.18 3.02
CA ILE A 401 -4.36 -21.48 2.93
C ILE A 401 -3.32 -22.60 2.78
N ALA A 402 -2.36 -22.44 1.87
CA ALA A 402 -1.29 -23.41 1.65
C ALA A 402 -0.42 -23.61 2.90
N GLY A 403 -0.11 -22.52 3.61
CA GLY A 403 0.61 -22.56 4.90
C GLY A 403 -0.25 -22.99 6.09
N ARG A 404 -1.57 -23.15 5.88
CA ARG A 404 -2.58 -23.40 6.94
C ARG A 404 -2.46 -22.45 8.12
N CYS A 405 -2.08 -21.19 7.89
CA CYS A 405 -1.92 -20.22 8.96
C CYS A 405 -2.00 -18.78 8.45
N VAL A 406 -2.45 -17.86 9.32
CA VAL A 406 -2.21 -16.43 9.11
C VAL A 406 -0.77 -16.11 9.57
N PRO A 407 0.10 -15.58 8.70
CA PRO A 407 1.50 -15.38 9.01
C PRO A 407 1.72 -14.28 10.05
N ALA A 408 2.81 -14.40 10.82
CA ALA A 408 3.20 -13.41 11.85
C ALA A 408 3.36 -12.00 11.26
N ASN A 409 3.84 -11.89 10.03
CA ASN A 409 3.97 -10.60 9.34
C ASN A 409 2.63 -9.86 9.21
N MET A 410 1.52 -10.58 8.95
CA MET A 410 0.19 -9.98 8.87
C MET A 410 -0.29 -9.49 10.25
N PHE A 411 -0.10 -10.30 11.30
CA PHE A 411 -0.39 -9.87 12.68
C PHE A 411 0.41 -8.62 13.07
N ALA A 412 1.71 -8.57 12.73
CA ALA A 412 2.55 -7.42 13.01
C ALA A 412 2.08 -6.16 12.29
N LEU A 413 1.66 -6.30 11.03
CA LEU A 413 1.17 -5.19 10.22
C LEU A 413 -0.16 -4.64 10.75
N VAL A 414 -1.10 -5.51 11.09
CA VAL A 414 -2.38 -5.10 11.70
C VAL A 414 -2.14 -4.47 13.08
N GLY A 415 -1.28 -5.05 13.92
CA GLY A 415 -0.90 -4.47 15.22
C GLY A 415 -0.30 -3.07 15.08
N ALA A 416 0.61 -2.87 14.12
CA ALA A 416 1.20 -1.57 13.83
C ALA A 416 0.15 -0.54 13.35
N ALA A 417 -0.83 -0.98 12.55
CA ALA A 417 -1.94 -0.14 12.11
C ALA A 417 -2.88 0.24 13.26
N ILE A 418 -3.18 -0.68 14.18
CA ILE A 418 -3.96 -0.39 15.40
C ILE A 418 -3.23 0.63 16.26
N GLU A 419 -1.92 0.46 16.46
CA GLU A 419 -1.11 1.43 17.23
C GLU A 419 -1.18 2.84 16.59
N ASN A 420 -1.10 2.93 15.26
CA ASN A 420 -1.20 4.21 14.56
C ASN A 420 -2.59 4.83 14.69
N ALA A 421 -3.66 4.03 14.51
CA ALA A 421 -5.03 4.50 14.63
C ALA A 421 -5.38 4.94 16.06
N LEU A 422 -4.84 4.29 17.08
CA LEU A 422 -5.02 4.74 18.47
C LEU A 422 -4.28 6.04 18.75
N LYS A 423 -3.07 6.21 18.19
CA LYS A 423 -2.30 7.46 18.33
C LYS A 423 -3.00 8.66 17.72
N THR A 424 -3.85 8.49 16.71
CA THR A 424 -4.64 9.63 16.18
C THR A 424 -5.64 10.19 17.19
N TRP A 425 -5.92 9.47 18.28
CA TRP A 425 -6.82 9.89 19.35
C TRP A 425 -6.11 10.19 20.68
N SER A 426 -4.76 10.22 20.71
CA SER A 426 -4.01 10.33 21.97
C SER A 426 -4.19 11.66 22.72
N THR A 427 -4.68 12.69 22.05
CA THR A 427 -4.96 14.02 22.63
C THR A 427 -6.42 14.21 23.03
N GLY A 428 -7.26 13.17 22.89
CA GLY A 428 -8.70 13.26 23.12
C GLY A 428 -9.50 13.82 21.94
N ILE A 429 -8.80 14.27 20.90
CA ILE A 429 -9.36 14.81 19.65
C ILE A 429 -8.68 14.10 18.48
N TYR A 430 -9.39 13.97 17.35
CA TYR A 430 -8.81 13.36 16.17
C TYR A 430 -7.67 14.22 15.60
N MET A 431 -6.49 13.63 15.53
CA MET A 431 -5.32 14.21 14.87
C MET A 431 -4.81 13.24 13.82
N HIS A 432 -4.88 13.63 12.55
CA HIS A 432 -4.40 12.78 11.47
C HIS A 432 -2.88 12.58 11.58
N ILE A 433 -2.47 11.35 11.91
CA ILE A 433 -1.07 10.93 11.89
C ILE A 433 -0.86 10.05 10.66
N PRO A 434 -0.04 10.47 9.69
CA PRO A 434 0.24 9.66 8.52
C PRO A 434 0.99 8.38 8.92
N PHE A 435 0.63 7.25 8.30
CA PHE A 435 1.38 6.00 8.43
C PHE A 435 2.61 6.04 7.51
N ALA A 436 3.53 6.93 7.82
CA ALA A 436 4.78 7.11 7.09
C ALA A 436 5.64 5.85 7.18
N GLU A 437 6.49 5.61 6.17
CA GLU A 437 7.28 4.38 6.07
C GLU A 437 8.16 4.16 7.30
N ASP A 438 8.87 5.18 7.77
CA ASP A 438 9.78 5.06 8.92
C ASP A 438 9.05 4.74 10.23
N VAL A 439 7.92 5.41 10.47
CA VAL A 439 7.11 5.24 11.69
C VAL A 439 6.38 3.90 11.67
N GLY A 440 5.82 3.55 10.50
CA GLY A 440 5.16 2.27 10.27
C GLY A 440 6.12 1.09 10.39
N ARG A 441 7.32 1.20 9.81
CA ARG A 441 8.38 0.17 9.85
C ARG A 441 8.82 -0.11 11.27
N GLU A 442 9.11 0.92 12.06
CA GLU A 442 9.48 0.72 13.47
C GLU A 442 8.36 0.08 14.29
N SER A 443 7.12 0.54 14.09
CA SER A 443 5.97 -0.06 14.76
C SER A 443 5.81 -1.53 14.41
N HIS A 444 5.88 -1.87 13.11
CA HIS A 444 5.82 -3.24 12.61
C HIS A 444 6.92 -4.13 13.18
N LEU A 445 8.18 -3.69 13.16
CA LEU A 445 9.30 -4.46 13.71
C LEU A 445 9.13 -4.76 15.20
N ARG A 446 8.64 -3.80 15.99
CA ARG A 446 8.34 -4.02 17.42
C ARG A 446 7.27 -5.08 17.61
N HIS A 447 6.21 -5.07 16.79
CA HIS A 447 5.17 -6.09 16.85
C HIS A 447 5.67 -7.46 16.41
N LEU A 448 6.49 -7.50 15.37
CA LEU A 448 7.06 -8.75 14.87
C LEU A 448 8.00 -9.40 15.90
N ALA A 449 8.80 -8.60 16.62
CA ALA A 449 9.63 -9.10 17.72
C ALA A 449 8.80 -9.73 18.86
N ILE A 450 7.66 -9.12 19.21
CA ILE A 450 6.73 -9.67 20.22
C ILE A 450 6.13 -10.99 19.76
N LEU A 451 5.74 -11.08 18.48
CA LEU A 451 5.21 -12.31 17.91
C LEU A 451 6.25 -13.42 17.91
N TYR A 452 7.50 -13.12 17.58
CA TYR A 452 8.58 -14.09 17.64
C TYR A 452 8.90 -14.53 19.07
N ASP A 453 8.89 -13.62 20.04
CA ASP A 453 9.03 -13.98 21.46
C ASP A 453 7.88 -14.89 21.93
N LEU A 454 6.64 -14.63 21.49
CA LEU A 454 5.50 -15.51 21.76
C LEU A 454 5.64 -16.87 21.07
N GLN A 455 6.09 -16.91 19.81
CA GLN A 455 6.32 -18.16 19.08
C GLN A 455 7.44 -18.99 19.70
N GLU A 456 8.47 -18.36 20.27
CA GLU A 456 9.55 -19.04 20.97
C GLU A 456 9.10 -19.59 22.33
N ARG A 457 8.39 -18.78 23.12
CA ARG A 457 7.95 -19.16 24.48
C ARG A 457 6.73 -20.09 24.49
N ALA A 458 5.83 -19.93 23.53
CA ALA A 458 4.55 -20.64 23.45
C ALA A 458 4.20 -21.03 22.00
N PRO A 459 5.04 -21.84 21.32
CA PRO A 459 4.90 -22.16 19.90
C PRO A 459 3.55 -22.80 19.56
N LYS A 460 3.07 -23.74 20.39
CA LYS A 460 1.78 -24.42 20.20
C LYS A 460 0.61 -23.45 20.27
N TYR A 461 0.66 -22.49 21.20
CA TYR A 461 -0.36 -21.47 21.32
C TYR A 461 -0.36 -20.55 20.09
N ALA A 462 0.81 -20.04 19.69
CA ALA A 462 0.93 -19.15 18.54
C ALA A 462 0.43 -19.83 17.25
N ALA A 463 0.85 -21.08 17.00
CA ALA A 463 0.38 -21.87 15.86
C ALA A 463 -1.14 -22.08 15.90
N ARG A 464 -1.70 -22.45 17.06
CA ARG A 464 -3.15 -22.60 17.24
C ARG A 464 -3.89 -21.29 16.95
N GLN A 465 -3.39 -20.16 17.41
CA GLN A 465 -4.02 -18.86 17.18
C GLN A 465 -3.99 -18.48 15.70
N GLN A 466 -2.86 -18.68 15.02
CA GLN A 466 -2.73 -18.41 13.58
C GLN A 466 -3.64 -19.30 12.73
N PHE A 467 -3.75 -20.58 13.07
CA PHE A 467 -4.66 -21.54 12.41
C PHE A 467 -6.13 -21.25 12.73
N SER A 468 -6.45 -20.97 13.99
CA SER A 468 -7.81 -20.67 14.44
C SER A 468 -8.36 -19.42 13.75
N LEU A 469 -7.54 -18.37 13.63
CA LEU A 469 -7.92 -17.16 12.90
C LEU A 469 -8.25 -17.47 11.44
N LEU A 470 -7.38 -18.22 10.74
CA LEU A 470 -7.63 -18.62 9.35
C LEU A 470 -8.92 -19.44 9.23
N SER A 471 -9.12 -20.40 10.14
CA SER A 471 -10.30 -21.27 10.14
C SER A 471 -11.59 -20.48 10.34
N GLN A 472 -11.59 -19.49 11.23
CA GLN A 472 -12.73 -18.59 11.44
C GLN A 472 -13.02 -17.75 10.18
N ILE A 473 -11.99 -17.21 9.54
CA ILE A 473 -12.14 -16.43 8.29
C ILE A 473 -12.72 -17.30 7.17
N LEU A 474 -12.22 -18.52 7.01
CA LEU A 474 -12.71 -19.44 5.98
C LEU A 474 -14.13 -19.90 6.25
N ARG A 475 -14.51 -20.12 7.52
CA ARG A 475 -15.90 -20.42 7.89
C ARG A 475 -16.84 -19.27 7.52
N ASP A 476 -16.50 -18.04 7.90
CA ASP A 476 -17.30 -16.84 7.60
C ASP A 476 -17.42 -16.57 6.10
N THR A 477 -16.46 -17.02 5.30
CA THR A 477 -16.47 -16.85 3.83
C THR A 477 -17.02 -18.06 3.08
N GLY A 478 -17.62 -19.04 3.77
CA GLY A 478 -18.19 -20.25 3.16
C GLY A 478 -17.14 -21.23 2.60
N LYS A 479 -15.87 -21.07 2.99
CA LYS A 479 -14.70 -21.81 2.49
C LYS A 479 -14.06 -22.71 3.56
N GLY A 480 -14.79 -23.04 4.63
CA GLY A 480 -14.31 -23.90 5.71
C GLY A 480 -13.82 -25.27 5.22
N HIS A 481 -14.50 -25.83 4.21
CA HIS A 481 -14.17 -27.11 3.58
C HIS A 481 -12.75 -27.19 3.02
N ILE A 482 -12.11 -26.06 2.69
CA ILE A 482 -10.74 -26.01 2.15
C ILE A 482 -9.71 -26.48 3.18
N LEU A 483 -9.94 -26.25 4.49
CA LEU A 483 -9.04 -26.71 5.55
C LEU A 483 -9.38 -28.09 6.09
N GLU A 484 -10.66 -28.45 6.06
CA GLU A 484 -11.17 -29.68 6.68
C GLU A 484 -10.80 -30.95 5.90
N GLY A 485 -10.10 -30.82 4.77
CA GLY A 485 -9.52 -31.97 4.09
C GLY A 485 -10.55 -32.92 3.48
N TYR A 486 -11.83 -32.52 3.35
CA TYR A 486 -12.88 -33.29 2.68
C TYR A 486 -12.60 -33.62 1.20
N LEU A 487 -11.47 -33.18 0.64
CA LEU A 487 -10.96 -33.56 -0.69
C LEU A 487 -9.67 -34.40 -0.65
N ILE A 488 -9.14 -34.70 0.53
CA ILE A 488 -8.14 -35.75 0.71
C ILE A 488 -8.93 -36.93 1.26
N PRO A 489 -9.37 -37.88 0.41
CA PRO A 489 -10.03 -39.08 0.93
C PRO A 489 -9.12 -39.68 2.00
N GLU A 490 -9.68 -39.94 3.18
CA GLU A 490 -8.94 -40.66 4.21
C GLU A 490 -8.39 -41.95 3.58
N PRO A 491 -7.14 -42.36 3.87
CA PRO A 491 -6.54 -43.54 3.27
C PRO A 491 -7.32 -44.85 3.49
N ASP A 492 -8.38 -44.82 4.31
CA ASP A 492 -9.30 -45.90 4.61
C ASP A 492 -10.79 -45.57 4.28
N HIS A 493 -11.10 -44.49 3.54
CA HIS A 493 -12.50 -44.11 3.25
C HIS A 493 -13.27 -45.20 2.49
N PHE A 494 -12.55 -46.04 1.74
CA PHE A 494 -13.11 -47.20 1.05
C PHE A 494 -12.75 -48.54 1.69
N LYS A 495 -12.25 -48.54 2.94
CA LYS A 495 -11.92 -49.77 3.64
C LYS A 495 -13.21 -50.56 3.93
N GLY A 496 -13.36 -51.69 3.25
CA GLY A 496 -14.57 -52.52 3.30
C GLY A 496 -15.48 -52.38 2.08
N VAL A 497 -15.19 -51.44 1.17
CA VAL A 497 -15.84 -51.41 -0.15
C VAL A 497 -15.22 -52.51 -1.01
N ASN A 498 -16.05 -53.47 -1.42
CA ASN A 498 -15.65 -54.53 -2.33
C ASN A 498 -15.67 -54.00 -3.77
N PHE A 499 -14.58 -53.35 -4.18
CA PHE A 499 -14.45 -52.79 -5.52
C PHE A 499 -14.68 -53.81 -6.64
N THR A 500 -14.39 -55.09 -6.40
CA THR A 500 -14.62 -56.18 -7.35
C THR A 500 -16.11 -56.46 -7.57
N ALA A 501 -16.94 -56.35 -6.52
CA ALA A 501 -18.40 -56.47 -6.65
C ALA A 501 -19.02 -55.24 -7.32
N LEU A 502 -18.41 -54.07 -7.14
CA LEU A 502 -18.82 -52.81 -7.76
C LEU A 502 -18.51 -52.78 -9.27
N GLU A 503 -17.36 -53.32 -9.69
CA GLU A 503 -17.06 -53.49 -11.13
C GLU A 503 -17.96 -54.56 -11.77
N ALA A 504 -18.20 -55.68 -11.09
CA ALA A 504 -19.10 -56.72 -11.60
C ALA A 504 -20.55 -56.23 -11.79
N SER A 505 -21.03 -55.30 -10.95
CA SER A 505 -22.38 -54.73 -11.09
C SER A 505 -22.56 -53.79 -12.29
N ILE A 506 -21.48 -53.41 -12.97
CA ILE A 506 -21.53 -52.57 -14.18
C ILE A 506 -21.57 -53.43 -15.44
N GLU A 507 -20.99 -54.64 -15.40
CA GLU A 507 -20.99 -55.57 -16.53
C GLU A 507 -22.37 -56.21 -16.79
N ASP A 508 -23.28 -56.19 -15.81
CA ASP A 508 -24.63 -56.73 -15.94
C ASP A 508 -25.64 -55.75 -16.61
N GLU A 509 -25.25 -54.50 -16.90
CA GLU A 509 -26.13 -53.52 -17.58
C GLU A 509 -26.02 -53.55 -19.13
N ASP A 510 -25.01 -54.20 -19.70
CA ASP A 510 -24.84 -54.33 -21.16
C ASP A 510 -25.66 -55.47 -21.80
N ASP A 511 -26.39 -56.26 -21.00
CA ASP A 511 -27.27 -57.35 -21.47
C ASP A 511 -28.78 -56.97 -21.47
N VAL A 512 -29.11 -55.67 -21.33
CA VAL A 512 -30.47 -55.16 -21.56
C VAL A 512 -30.58 -54.59 -22.97
N GLU A 513 -30.59 -55.49 -23.97
CA GLU A 513 -31.16 -55.24 -25.31
C GLU A 513 -32.64 -55.62 -25.38
#